data_AF-A0A8H7F330-F1
#
_entry.id   AF-A0A8H7F330-F1
#
_cell.length_a   1.000
_cell.length_b   1.000
_cell.length_c   1.000
_cell.angle_alpha   90.00
_cell.angle_beta   90.00
_cell.angle_gamma   90.00
#
_symmetry.space_group_name_H-M   'P 1'
#
loop_
_entity.id
_entity.type
_entity.pdbx_description
1 polymer ?
#
loop_
_entity_poly.entity_id
_entity_poly.type
_entity_poly.pdbx_seq_one_letter_code
_entity_poly.pdbx_strand_id
1 'polypeptide(L)'
;MPLSVDALPQPGLDDRLAEHPMPPAGPDFYNARRQLWLTPPQGRSHIISPTPSFSADLEDLLQADEALHANSCWNKGIGRVWARLSKGVRLKNRLPLGFVIKIVHASWVRNDTWPRGMRAPESDDELPAASVTQTAQQIIPHS
;
A
#
# COMPACT_ATOMS: atom_id res chain seq x y z
N MET A 1 -28.99 21.64 14.03
CA MET A 1 -29.36 20.94 12.78
C MET A 1 -28.29 21.23 11.73
N PRO A 2 -27.26 20.39 11.55
CA PRO A 2 -26.43 20.44 10.35
C PRO A 2 -26.99 19.50 9.29
N LEU A 3 -27.02 19.98 8.04
CA LEU A 3 -27.55 19.28 6.87
C LEU A 3 -26.72 18.01 6.60
N SER A 4 -27.39 16.86 6.54
CA SER A 4 -26.80 15.62 6.03
C SER A 4 -26.40 15.85 4.57
N VAL A 5 -25.10 15.94 4.32
CA VAL A 5 -24.57 15.80 2.96
C VAL A 5 -24.79 14.35 2.60
N ASP A 6 -25.81 14.10 1.79
CA ASP A 6 -26.11 12.81 1.19
C ASP A 6 -24.85 12.33 0.46
N ALA A 7 -24.18 11.34 1.04
CA ALA A 7 -22.95 10.80 0.50
C ALA A 7 -23.31 9.98 -0.74
N LEU A 8 -23.37 10.64 -1.90
CA LEU A 8 -23.55 9.96 -3.19
C LEU A 8 -22.55 8.80 -3.30
N PRO A 9 -22.99 7.62 -3.75
CA PRO A 9 -22.11 6.50 -4.01
C PRO A 9 -21.03 6.96 -4.98
N GLN A 10 -19.78 6.90 -4.54
CA GLN A 10 -18.67 7.30 -5.38
C GLN A 10 -18.60 6.35 -6.59
N PRO A 11 -18.51 6.88 -7.83
CA PRO A 11 -18.43 6.06 -9.02
C PRO A 11 -17.26 5.08 -8.92
N GLY A 12 -17.46 3.87 -9.42
CA GLY A 12 -16.42 2.85 -9.48
C GLY A 12 -15.24 3.31 -10.34
N LEU A 13 -14.14 2.57 -10.30
CA LEU A 13 -13.01 2.88 -11.19
C LEU A 13 -13.47 2.85 -12.66
N ASP A 14 -14.32 1.90 -13.01
CA ASP A 14 -14.84 1.72 -14.37
C ASP A 14 -15.71 2.90 -14.82
N ASP A 15 -16.56 3.43 -13.94
CA ASP A 15 -17.39 4.61 -14.21
C ASP A 15 -16.51 5.86 -14.44
N ARG A 16 -15.51 6.05 -13.57
CA ARG A 16 -14.52 7.14 -13.71
C ARG A 16 -13.69 7.01 -14.99
N LEU A 17 -13.45 5.79 -15.45
CA LEU A 17 -12.73 5.51 -16.68
C LEU A 17 -13.58 5.80 -17.92
N ALA A 18 -14.90 5.61 -17.83
CA ALA A 18 -15.85 5.94 -18.89
C ALA A 18 -16.07 7.45 -19.05
N GLU A 19 -16.01 8.21 -17.95
CA GLU A 19 -16.13 9.68 -17.97
C GLU A 19 -14.84 10.39 -18.41
N HIS A 20 -13.68 9.76 -18.27
CA HIS A 20 -12.40 10.36 -18.62
C HIS A 20 -12.07 10.13 -20.11
N PRO A 21 -11.78 11.17 -20.91
CA PRO A 21 -11.32 10.98 -22.28
C PRO A 21 -9.98 10.26 -22.27
N MET A 22 -9.95 9.02 -22.75
CA MET A 22 -8.75 8.18 -22.78
C MET A 22 -8.01 8.32 -24.12
N PRO A 23 -6.67 8.37 -24.12
CA PRO A 23 -5.88 8.34 -25.35
C PRO A 23 -6.06 6.99 -26.08
N PRO A 24 -5.66 6.89 -27.36
CA PRO A 24 -5.70 5.61 -28.08
C PRO A 24 -4.88 4.52 -27.36
N ALA A 25 -5.26 3.26 -27.59
CA ALA A 25 -4.63 2.11 -26.94
C ALA A 25 -3.11 2.10 -27.16
N GLY A 26 -2.37 2.01 -26.06
CA GLY A 26 -0.90 2.09 -26.04
C GLY A 26 -0.36 2.44 -24.66
N PRO A 27 0.94 2.76 -24.56
CA PRO A 27 1.57 3.16 -23.29
C PRO A 27 0.88 4.37 -22.65
N ASP A 28 0.43 5.33 -23.46
CA ASP A 28 -0.27 6.52 -22.99
C ASP A 28 -1.64 6.19 -22.37
N PHE A 29 -2.34 5.19 -22.91
CA PHE A 29 -3.58 4.67 -22.31
C PHE A 29 -3.32 4.05 -20.95
N TYR A 30 -2.26 3.24 -20.82
CA TYR A 30 -1.87 2.67 -19.54
C TYR A 30 -1.55 3.77 -18.52
N ASN A 31 -0.76 4.76 -18.92
CA ASN A 31 -0.37 5.86 -18.05
C ASN A 31 -1.58 6.68 -17.60
N ALA A 32 -2.48 7.05 -18.52
CA ALA A 32 -3.71 7.77 -18.20
C ALA A 32 -4.61 6.99 -17.22
N ARG A 33 -4.81 5.69 -17.47
CA ARG A 33 -5.59 4.81 -16.60
C ARG A 33 -4.95 4.68 -15.22
N ARG A 34 -3.63 4.53 -15.15
CA ARG A 34 -2.88 4.44 -13.90
C ARG A 34 -3.01 5.71 -13.08
N GLN A 35 -2.89 6.88 -13.70
CA GLN A 35 -3.10 8.17 -13.03
C GLN A 35 -4.50 8.27 -12.41
N LEU A 36 -5.53 7.85 -13.16
CA LEU A 36 -6.90 7.83 -12.67
C LEU A 36 -7.09 6.85 -11.49
N TRP A 37 -6.46 5.67 -11.56
CA TRP A 37 -6.51 4.68 -10.49
C TRP A 37 -5.81 5.14 -9.20
N LEU A 38 -4.68 5.84 -9.32
CA LEU A 38 -3.93 6.38 -8.18
C LEU A 38 -4.58 7.62 -7.56
N THR A 39 -5.51 8.26 -8.27
CA THR A 39 -6.19 9.47 -7.77
C THR A 39 -7.22 9.10 -6.70
N PRO A 40 -7.03 9.55 -5.44
CA PRO A 40 -7.96 9.28 -4.34
C PRO A 40 -9.37 9.80 -4.67
N PRO A 41 -10.44 9.05 -4.35
CA PRO A 41 -11.80 9.56 -4.47
C PRO A 41 -11.98 10.81 -3.61
N GLN A 42 -12.56 11.88 -4.18
CA GLN A 42 -12.86 13.09 -3.43
C GLN A 42 -13.85 12.75 -2.30
N GLY A 43 -13.56 13.21 -1.08
CA GLY A 43 -14.39 12.92 0.11
C GLY A 43 -13.92 11.74 0.97
N ARG A 44 -12.93 10.95 0.54
CA ARG A 44 -12.18 10.06 1.46
C ARG A 44 -11.06 10.84 2.14
N SER A 45 -11.41 11.84 2.96
CA SER A 45 -10.54 12.16 4.08
C SER A 45 -10.48 10.89 4.93
N HIS A 46 -9.36 10.18 4.91
CA HIS A 46 -9.07 9.19 5.93
C HIS A 46 -8.95 9.94 7.26
N ILE A 47 -10.10 10.28 7.85
CA ILE A 47 -10.15 10.66 9.25
C ILE A 47 -9.82 9.35 9.97
N ILE A 48 -8.53 9.16 10.23
CA ILE A 48 -8.07 8.29 11.29
C ILE A 48 -8.59 8.95 12.55
N SER A 49 -9.87 8.75 12.87
CA SER A 49 -10.37 9.11 14.18
C SER A 49 -9.54 8.28 15.15
N PRO A 50 -8.78 8.92 16.06
CA PRO A 50 -8.04 8.18 17.06
C PRO A 50 -9.09 7.55 17.97
N THR A 51 -9.45 6.29 17.71
CA THR A 51 -10.25 5.54 18.67
C THR A 51 -9.33 5.21 19.83
N PRO A 52 -9.56 5.80 21.02
CA PRO A 52 -8.74 5.47 22.17
C PRO A 52 -9.08 4.04 22.62
N SER A 53 -8.14 3.44 23.36
CA SER A 53 -8.41 2.43 24.40
C SER A 53 -8.04 0.97 24.14
N PHE A 54 -7.43 0.57 23.01
CA PHE A 54 -6.81 -0.78 22.95
C PHE A 54 -5.40 -0.80 22.36
N SER A 55 -4.95 0.31 21.80
CA SER A 55 -3.70 0.35 21.05
C SER A 55 -2.71 1.37 21.59
N ALA A 56 -3.00 2.18 22.61
CA ALA A 56 -2.04 3.17 23.08
C ALA A 56 -0.72 2.50 23.52
N ASP A 57 -0.82 1.43 24.32
CA ASP A 57 0.36 0.68 24.77
C ASP A 57 1.07 -0.05 23.62
N LEU A 58 0.31 -0.57 22.64
CA LEU A 58 0.86 -1.27 21.48
C LEU A 58 1.51 -0.28 20.49
N GLU A 59 0.89 0.88 20.31
CA GLU A 59 1.34 1.98 19.46
C GLU A 59 2.58 2.62 20.07
N ASP A 60 2.59 2.89 21.38
CA ASP A 60 3.76 3.34 22.13
C ASP A 60 4.91 2.31 22.05
N LEU A 61 4.60 1.02 22.22
CA LEU A 61 5.55 -0.07 22.00
C LEU A 61 6.11 -0.06 20.57
N LEU A 62 5.27 0.04 19.54
CA LEU A 62 5.69 -0.02 18.14
C LEU A 62 6.31 1.29 17.62
N GLN A 63 6.18 2.37 18.39
CA GLN A 63 6.82 3.65 18.13
C GLN A 63 8.27 3.64 18.59
N ALA A 64 8.58 2.90 19.67
CA ALA A 64 9.96 2.62 20.08
C ALA A 64 10.65 1.71 19.05
N ASP A 65 11.73 2.19 18.45
CA ASP A 65 12.50 1.47 17.43
C ASP A 65 13.08 0.13 17.94
N GLU A 66 13.31 0.04 19.25
CA GLU A 66 13.78 -1.17 19.92
C GLU A 66 12.76 -2.33 19.97
N ALA A 67 11.48 -2.06 19.70
CA ALA A 67 10.44 -3.08 19.76
C ALA A 67 10.58 -4.18 18.69
N LEU A 68 11.33 -3.92 17.62
CA LEU A 68 11.65 -4.90 16.59
C LEU A 68 12.57 -6.03 17.10
N HIS A 69 13.36 -5.76 18.14
CA HIS A 69 14.39 -6.69 18.64
C HIS A 69 14.16 -7.15 20.08
N ALA A 70 13.39 -6.41 20.87
CA ALA A 70 13.14 -6.73 22.27
C ALA A 70 12.09 -7.85 22.44
N ASN A 71 12.52 -9.01 22.95
CA ASN A 71 11.64 -10.13 23.30
C ASN A 71 10.51 -9.75 24.31
N SER A 72 10.75 -8.74 25.14
CA SER A 72 9.76 -8.23 26.09
C SER A 72 8.56 -7.59 25.38
N CYS A 73 8.78 -6.88 24.27
CA CYS A 73 7.74 -6.25 23.45
C CYS A 73 6.86 -7.31 22.75
N TRP A 74 7.49 -8.40 22.30
CA TRP A 74 6.80 -9.54 21.71
C TRP A 74 5.76 -10.14 22.66
N ASN A 75 6.17 -10.38 23.91
CA ASN A 75 5.32 -10.99 24.92
C ASN A 75 4.25 -10.03 25.47
N LYS A 76 4.51 -8.73 25.47
CA LYS A 76 3.56 -7.70 25.95
C LYS A 76 2.33 -7.52 25.05
N GLY A 77 2.43 -7.80 23.74
CA GLY A 77 1.26 -7.71 22.87
C GLY A 77 1.48 -8.03 21.40
N ILE A 78 2.68 -7.80 20.86
CA ILE A 78 2.96 -7.96 19.42
C ILE A 78 2.69 -9.40 18.97
N GLY A 79 3.10 -10.41 19.74
CA GLY A 79 2.89 -11.82 19.38
C GLY A 79 1.40 -12.20 19.30
N ARG A 80 0.55 -11.60 20.14
CA ARG A 80 -0.91 -11.83 20.10
C ARG A 80 -1.55 -11.20 18.88
N VAL A 81 -1.08 -10.02 18.48
CA VAL A 81 -1.56 -9.33 17.27
C VAL A 81 -1.11 -10.09 16.03
N TRP A 82 0.17 -10.48 15.96
CA TRP A 82 0.71 -11.33 14.90
C TRP A 82 -0.08 -12.64 14.75
N ALA A 83 -0.36 -13.36 15.84
CA ALA A 83 -1.10 -14.62 15.80
C ALA A 83 -2.53 -14.48 15.25
N ARG A 84 -3.14 -13.29 15.37
CA ARG A 84 -4.45 -13.00 14.78
C ARG A 84 -4.32 -12.59 13.32
N LEU A 85 -3.32 -11.76 13.00
CA LEU A 85 -3.02 -11.34 11.64
C LEU A 85 -2.67 -12.53 10.74
N SER A 86 -1.80 -13.43 11.19
CA SER A 86 -1.38 -14.62 10.43
C SER A 86 -2.51 -15.61 10.18
N LYS A 87 -3.56 -15.59 11.01
CA LYS A 87 -4.79 -16.39 10.83
C LYS A 87 -5.84 -15.69 9.97
N GLY A 88 -5.56 -14.50 9.44
CA GLY A 88 -6.54 -13.69 8.69
C GLY A 88 -7.69 -13.16 9.55
N VAL A 89 -7.54 -13.14 10.88
CA VAL A 89 -8.60 -12.69 11.79
C VAL A 89 -8.69 -11.17 11.73
N ARG A 90 -9.90 -10.66 11.50
CA ARG A 90 -10.15 -9.22 11.49
C ARG A 90 -9.81 -8.60 12.84
N LEU A 91 -8.98 -7.55 12.81
CA LEU A 91 -8.64 -6.79 14.02
C LEU A 91 -9.87 -6.02 14.51
N LYS A 92 -10.04 -5.96 15.84
CA LYS A 92 -11.15 -5.22 16.47
C LYS A 92 -11.02 -3.72 16.24
N ASN A 93 -9.78 -3.23 16.29
CA ASN A 93 -9.42 -1.85 15.98
C ASN A 93 -8.61 -1.81 14.70
N ARG A 94 -8.78 -0.72 13.94
CA ARG A 94 -7.94 -0.46 12.77
C ARG A 94 -6.53 -0.15 13.26
N LEU A 95 -5.53 -0.72 12.59
CA LEU A 95 -4.12 -0.47 12.86
C LEU A 95 -3.51 0.23 11.65
N PRO A 96 -2.75 1.33 11.83
CA PRO A 96 -1.96 1.94 10.76
C PRO A 96 -1.09 0.91 10.03
N LEU A 97 -1.04 1.00 8.70
CA LEU A 97 -0.30 0.04 7.87
C LEU A 97 1.19 -0.03 8.26
N GLY A 98 1.81 1.10 8.60
CA GLY A 98 3.20 1.15 9.06
C GLY A 98 3.45 0.24 10.26
N PHE A 99 2.51 0.17 11.22
CA PHE A 99 2.63 -0.73 12.37
C PHE A 99 2.43 -2.19 12.00
N VAL A 100 1.51 -2.49 11.07
CA VAL A 100 1.34 -3.84 10.54
C VAL A 100 2.66 -4.33 9.92
N ILE A 101 3.31 -3.49 9.11
CA ILE A 101 4.60 -3.81 8.49
C ILE A 101 5.67 -4.09 9.56
N LYS A 102 5.76 -3.27 10.61
CA LYS A 102 6.70 -3.51 11.73
C LYS A 102 6.45 -4.84 12.45
N ILE A 103 5.18 -5.18 12.72
CA ILE A 103 4.80 -6.45 13.36
C ILE A 103 5.22 -7.65 12.50
N VAL A 104 4.96 -7.56 11.19
CA VAL A 104 5.34 -8.60 10.22
C VAL A 104 6.86 -8.75 10.17
N HIS A 105 7.60 -7.64 10.05
CA HIS A 105 9.06 -7.65 10.05
C HIS A 105 9.63 -8.27 11.34
N ALA A 106 9.12 -7.87 12.51
CA ALA A 106 9.52 -8.48 13.79
C ALA A 106 9.27 -10.00 13.82
N SER A 107 8.18 -10.47 13.21
CA SER A 107 7.88 -11.90 13.10
C SER A 107 8.89 -12.65 12.21
N TRP A 108 9.32 -12.06 11.10
CA TRP A 108 10.29 -12.67 10.18
C TRP A 108 11.68 -12.73 10.79
N VAL A 109 12.10 -11.67 11.48
CA VAL A 109 13.35 -11.62 12.24
C VAL A 109 13.37 -12.67 13.36
N ARG A 110 12.22 -12.97 13.96
CA ARG A 110 12.09 -13.98 15.02
C ARG A 110 12.08 -15.41 14.49
N ASN A 111 11.46 -15.63 13.34
CA ASN A 111 11.37 -16.96 12.71
C ASN A 111 12.61 -17.29 11.88
N ASP A 112 13.69 -16.50 11.99
CA ASP A 112 14.89 -16.55 11.14
C ASP A 112 14.58 -16.59 9.63
N THR A 113 13.40 -16.10 9.25
CA THR A 113 12.97 -15.99 7.86
C THR A 113 13.63 -14.77 7.20
N TRP A 114 13.96 -13.75 7.99
CA TRP A 114 14.73 -12.59 7.54
C TRP A 114 15.96 -12.37 8.43
N PRO A 115 17.19 -12.35 7.87
CA PRO A 115 18.40 -12.18 8.66
C PRO A 115 18.48 -10.78 9.28
N ARG A 116 18.91 -10.73 10.55
CA ARG A 116 19.03 -9.47 11.31
C ARG A 116 20.02 -8.52 10.63
N GLY A 117 19.60 -7.27 10.44
CA GLY A 117 20.46 -6.21 9.91
C GLY A 117 20.66 -6.23 8.39
N MET A 118 20.06 -7.17 7.66
CA MET A 118 20.10 -7.15 6.19
C MET A 118 18.96 -6.30 5.63
N ARG A 119 19.34 -5.35 4.77
CA ARG A 119 18.40 -4.60 3.93
C ARG A 119 18.06 -5.46 2.71
N ALA A 120 16.81 -5.39 2.25
CA ALA A 120 16.43 -6.01 0.99
C ALA A 120 17.34 -5.45 -0.13
N PRO A 121 17.82 -6.29 -1.05
CA PRO A 121 18.47 -5.80 -2.27
C PRO A 121 17.53 -4.83 -2.99
N GLU A 122 18.12 -3.87 -3.71
CA GLU A 122 17.34 -3.00 -4.60
C GLU A 122 16.58 -3.88 -5.62
N SER A 123 15.34 -3.51 -5.89
CA SER A 123 14.46 -4.29 -6.77
C SER A 123 14.93 -4.18 -8.22
N ASP A 124 15.11 -5.31 -8.90
CA ASP A 124 15.46 -5.40 -10.32
C ASP A 124 14.28 -5.10 -11.26
N ASP A 125 13.12 -4.67 -10.72
CA ASP A 125 11.92 -4.29 -11.49
C ASP A 125 12.04 -2.90 -12.16
N GLU A 126 13.25 -2.33 -12.23
CA GLU A 126 13.51 -1.14 -13.05
C GLU A 126 13.61 -1.53 -14.53
N LEU A 127 12.50 -1.40 -15.26
CA LEU A 127 12.54 -1.42 -16.73
C LEU A 127 13.45 -0.27 -17.22
N PRO A 128 14.53 -0.56 -17.98
CA PRO A 128 15.41 0.49 -18.47
C PRO A 128 14.62 1.45 -19.38
N ALA A 129 14.64 2.74 -19.03
CA ALA A 129 13.86 3.80 -19.67
C ALA A 129 14.30 4.16 -21.11
N ALA A 130 15.08 3.31 -21.79
CA ALA A 130 15.67 3.65 -23.09
C ALA A 130 15.65 2.45 -24.05
N SER A 131 14.51 2.25 -24.71
CA SER A 131 14.44 1.61 -26.04
C SER A 131 13.17 2.06 -26.76
N VAL A 132 12.92 3.38 -26.78
CA VAL A 132 11.93 4.00 -27.66
C VAL A 132 12.66 5.00 -28.57
N THR A 133 13.54 4.52 -29.43
CA THR A 133 13.92 5.24 -30.66
C THR A 133 14.48 4.23 -31.67
N GLN A 134 14.02 4.32 -32.92
CA GLN A 134 14.49 3.58 -34.10
C GLN A 134 14.12 2.10 -34.23
N THR A 135 12.96 1.82 -34.82
CA THR A 135 12.87 1.12 -36.13
C THR A 135 11.48 1.37 -36.73
N ALA A 136 11.20 2.63 -37.07
CA ALA A 136 10.05 2.99 -37.89
C ALA A 136 10.54 3.88 -39.02
N GLN A 137 11.33 3.31 -39.93
CA GLN A 137 11.53 3.78 -41.31
C GLN A 137 12.49 2.84 -42.06
N GLN A 138 11.94 1.78 -42.66
CA GLN A 138 12.37 1.33 -43.97
C GLN A 138 11.25 0.52 -44.63
N ILE A 139 10.19 1.23 -44.99
CA ILE A 139 9.32 0.83 -46.10
C ILE A 139 9.94 1.50 -47.32
N ILE A 140 10.66 0.73 -48.14
CA ILE A 140 10.97 1.12 -49.52
C ILE A 140 10.52 -0.06 -50.38
N PRO A 141 9.51 0.12 -51.26
CA PRO A 141 9.24 -0.84 -52.31
C PRO A 141 10.25 -0.59 -53.45
N HIS A 142 10.95 -1.63 -53.90
CA HIS A 142 11.59 -1.63 -55.21
C HIS A 142 10.99 -2.76 -56.02
N SER A 143 10.52 -2.39 -57.22
CA SER A 143 9.92 -3.22 -58.26
C SER A 143 10.81 -4.34 -58.78
#